data_AF-A0A8T3QYW0-F1
#
_entry.id   AF-A0A8T3QYW0-F1
#
_cell.length_a   1.000
_cell.length_b   1.000
_cell.length_c   1.000
_cell.angle_alpha   90.00
_cell.angle_beta   90.00
_cell.angle_gamma   90.00
#
_symmetry.space_group_name_H-M   'P 1'
#
loop_
_entity.id
_entity.type
_entity.pdbx_description
1 polymer ?
#
loop_
_entity_poly.entity_id
_entity_poly.type
_entity_poly.pdbx_seq_one_letter_code
_entity_poly.pdbx_strand_id
1 'polypeptide(L)'
;MAADPAQAAFDLRLREVGPGRRMRTHVDMYADAFRLVWSQADRAGTMTELERAHFLLRRLYPDLEGPRLEAIMARLTAEWGSGTWTGVQRPG
;
A
#
# COMPACT_ATOMS: atom_id res chain seq x y z
N MET A 1 -11.60 17.28 -28.04
CA MET A 1 -12.13 16.17 -27.22
C MET A 1 -12.98 16.79 -26.14
N ALA A 2 -14.29 16.49 -26.11
CA ALA A 2 -15.16 16.94 -25.03
C ALA A 2 -14.76 16.20 -23.74
N ALA A 3 -14.54 16.93 -22.65
CA ALA A 3 -14.25 16.34 -21.35
C ALA A 3 -15.43 15.44 -20.94
N ASP A 4 -15.14 14.24 -20.46
CA ASP A 4 -16.15 13.29 -19.98
C ASP A 4 -16.99 13.96 -18.87
N PRO A 5 -18.33 14.04 -19.02
CA PRO A 5 -19.19 14.67 -18.03
C PRO A 5 -19.10 14.02 -16.65
N ALA A 6 -18.74 12.73 -16.56
CA ALA A 6 -18.47 12.05 -15.29
C ALA A 6 -17.18 12.57 -14.64
N GLN A 7 -16.12 12.77 -15.44
CA GLN A 7 -14.85 13.36 -14.99
C GLN A 7 -15.06 14.80 -14.50
N ALA A 8 -15.83 15.61 -15.24
CA ALA A 8 -16.14 16.99 -14.88
C ALA A 8 -16.93 17.08 -13.55
N ALA A 9 -17.90 16.19 -13.34
CA ALA A 9 -18.68 16.12 -12.10
C ALA A 9 -17.85 15.63 -10.90
N PHE A 10 -16.85 14.78 -11.14
CA PHE A 10 -15.89 14.36 -10.12
C PHE A 10 -14.93 15.49 -9.75
N ASP A 11 -14.38 16.19 -10.75
CA ASP A 11 -13.47 17.32 -10.56
C ASP A 11 -14.14 18.48 -9.81
N LEU A 12 -15.42 18.76 -10.10
CA LEU A 12 -16.20 19.78 -9.40
C LEU A 12 -16.37 19.41 -7.92
N ARG A 13 -16.74 18.15 -7.64
CA ARG A 13 -16.81 17.62 -6.26
C ARG A 13 -15.45 17.71 -5.57
N LEU A 14 -14.36 17.40 -6.26
CA LEU A 14 -13.01 17.51 -5.72
C LEU A 14 -12.65 18.95 -5.36
N ARG A 15 -13.08 19.93 -6.16
CA ARG A 15 -12.85 21.36 -5.92
C ARG A 15 -13.62 21.87 -4.71
N GLU A 16 -14.91 21.51 -4.58
CA GLU A 16 -15.79 21.91 -3.46
C GLU A 16 -15.36 21.34 -2.10
N VAL A 17 -14.69 20.19 -2.11
CA VAL A 17 -14.20 19.47 -0.93
C VAL A 17 -13.04 20.22 -0.23
N GLY A 18 -12.34 21.12 -0.92
CA GLY A 18 -11.20 21.87 -0.37
C GLY A 18 -9.95 21.00 -0.12
N PRO A 19 -8.73 21.60 -0.05
CA PRO A 19 -7.48 20.85 0.04
C PRO A 19 -7.40 19.89 1.23
N GLY A 20 -7.91 20.31 2.40
CA GLY A 20 -7.86 19.52 3.63
C GLY A 20 -8.71 18.25 3.57
N ARG A 21 -9.87 18.28 2.92
CA ARG A 21 -10.72 17.08 2.79
C ARG A 21 -10.23 16.17 1.66
N ARG A 22 -9.59 16.70 0.61
CA ARG A 22 -8.89 15.88 -0.39
C ARG A 22 -7.73 15.09 0.23
N MET A 23 -6.93 15.73 1.08
CA MET A 23 -5.86 15.05 1.81
C MET A 23 -6.43 13.94 2.70
N ARG A 24 -7.52 14.21 3.44
CA ARG A 24 -8.20 13.19 4.25
C ARG A 24 -8.68 12.02 3.40
N THR A 25 -9.39 12.28 2.31
CA THR A 25 -9.86 11.22 1.40
C THR A 25 -8.70 10.39 0.85
N HIS A 26 -7.57 10.99 0.50
CA HIS A 26 -6.39 10.25 0.06
C HIS A 26 -5.82 9.35 1.16
N VAL A 27 -5.73 9.86 2.40
CA VAL A 27 -5.27 9.07 3.57
C VAL A 27 -6.23 7.91 3.85
N ASP A 28 -7.54 8.14 3.79
CA ASP A 28 -8.56 7.12 4.01
C ASP A 28 -8.46 6.00 2.96
N MET A 29 -8.31 6.38 1.68
CA MET A 29 -8.11 5.41 0.59
C MET A 29 -6.83 4.59 0.78
N TYR A 30 -5.75 5.21 1.24
CA TYR A 30 -4.50 4.51 1.53
C TYR A 30 -4.69 3.50 2.68
N ALA A 31 -5.36 3.91 3.75
CA ALA A 31 -5.66 3.02 4.87
C ALA A 31 -6.55 1.84 4.47
N ASP A 32 -7.56 2.09 3.62
CA ASP A 32 -8.42 1.05 3.06
C ASP A 32 -7.64 0.06 2.18
N ALA A 33 -6.74 0.56 1.32
CA ALA A 33 -5.87 -0.27 0.50
C ALA A 33 -4.96 -1.18 1.36
N PHE A 34 -4.36 -0.62 2.41
CA PHE A 34 -3.56 -1.40 3.36
C PHE A 34 -4.38 -2.50 4.04
N ARG A 35 -5.58 -2.17 4.55
CA ARG A 35 -6.49 -3.17 5.15
C ARG A 35 -6.88 -4.26 4.16
N LEU A 36 -7.16 -3.89 2.91
CA LEU A 36 -7.49 -4.85 1.85
C LEU A 36 -6.33 -5.83 1.59
N VAL A 37 -5.12 -5.33 1.42
CA VAL A 37 -3.95 -6.19 1.13
C VAL A 37 -3.64 -7.11 2.31
N TRP A 38 -3.78 -6.63 3.55
CA TRP A 38 -3.67 -7.48 4.73
C TRP A 38 -4.72 -8.60 4.75
N SER A 39 -5.97 -8.30 4.41
CA SER A 39 -7.00 -9.35 4.29
C SER A 39 -6.68 -10.38 3.20
N GLN A 40 -5.93 -9.99 2.16
CA GLN A 40 -5.49 -10.92 1.11
C GLN A 40 -4.34 -11.80 1.62
N ALA A 41 -3.42 -11.25 2.41
CA ALA A 41 -2.38 -12.02 3.07
C ALA A 41 -2.98 -13.07 4.01
N ASP A 42 -3.96 -12.66 4.83
CA ASP A 42 -4.70 -13.56 5.73
C ASP A 42 -5.36 -14.72 4.96
N ARG A 43 -5.94 -14.44 3.79
CA ARG A 43 -6.58 -15.45 2.92
C ARG A 43 -5.59 -16.35 2.19
N ALA A 44 -4.37 -15.88 1.94
CA ALA A 44 -3.33 -16.65 1.25
C ALA A 44 -2.69 -17.72 2.15
N GLY A 45 -2.99 -17.71 3.45
CA GLY A 45 -2.56 -18.71 4.41
C GLY A 45 -1.29 -18.33 5.17
N THR A 46 -0.71 -19.31 5.86
CA THR A 46 0.45 -19.10 6.72
C THR A 46 1.67 -18.68 5.91
N MET A 47 2.30 -17.60 6.33
CA MET A 47 3.53 -17.05 5.76
C MET A 47 4.49 -16.67 6.89
N THR A 48 5.79 -16.83 6.64
CA THR A 48 6.84 -16.18 7.43
C THR A 48 6.74 -14.65 7.31
N GLU A 49 7.36 -13.92 8.23
CA GLU A 49 7.35 -12.44 8.18
C GLU A 49 8.01 -11.88 6.91
N LEU A 50 9.06 -12.55 6.40
CA LEU A 50 9.72 -12.16 5.16
C LEU A 50 8.83 -12.43 3.94
N GLU A 51 8.15 -13.57 3.88
CA GLU A 51 7.18 -13.87 2.83
C GLU A 51 6.02 -12.87 2.86
N ARG A 52 5.53 -12.54 4.05
CA ARG A 52 4.48 -11.54 4.22
C ARG A 52 4.94 -10.16 3.76
N ALA A 53 6.14 -9.72 4.14
CA ALA A 53 6.70 -8.45 3.69
C ALA A 53 6.78 -8.39 2.16
N HIS A 54 7.30 -9.44 1.53
CA HIS A 54 7.36 -9.54 0.09
C HIS A 54 5.97 -9.48 -0.56
N PHE A 55 5.00 -10.22 0.00
CA PHE A 55 3.61 -10.24 -0.45
C PHE A 55 2.96 -8.86 -0.40
N LEU A 56 3.12 -8.14 0.71
CA LEU A 56 2.57 -6.80 0.91
C LEU A 56 3.21 -5.80 -0.05
N LEU A 57 4.54 -5.80 -0.17
CA LEU A 57 5.28 -4.87 -1.03
C LEU A 57 4.84 -4.98 -2.50
N ARG A 58 4.72 -6.20 -3.03
CA ARG A 58 4.28 -6.44 -4.41
C ARG A 58 2.87 -5.95 -4.71
N ARG A 59 1.99 -5.86 -3.71
CA ARG A 59 0.58 -5.47 -3.88
C ARG A 59 0.32 -4.00 -3.59
N LEU A 60 1.03 -3.44 -2.62
CA LEU A 60 0.93 -2.01 -2.28
C LEU A 60 1.73 -1.15 -3.26
N TYR A 61 2.81 -1.70 -3.82
CA TYR A 61 3.69 -1.01 -4.75
C TYR A 61 3.91 -1.90 -5.98
N PRO A 62 2.92 -2.00 -6.89
CA PRO A 62 3.04 -2.85 -8.07
C PRO A 62 4.22 -2.44 -8.97
N ASP A 63 4.54 -1.15 -9.01
CA ASP A 63 5.68 -0.60 -9.78
C ASP A 63 7.04 -0.83 -9.08
N LEU A 64 7.04 -1.38 -7.86
CA LEU A 64 8.27 -1.76 -7.16
C LEU A 64 8.76 -3.10 -7.69
N GLU A 65 9.57 -3.06 -8.74
CA GLU A 65 10.07 -4.26 -9.41
C GLU A 65 11.59 -4.36 -9.47
N GLY A 66 12.06 -5.58 -9.74
CA GLY A 66 13.45 -5.89 -10.03
C GLY A 66 14.42 -5.51 -8.90
N PRO A 67 15.56 -4.86 -9.22
CA PRO A 67 16.64 -4.63 -8.26
C PRO A 67 16.23 -3.88 -7.00
N ARG A 68 15.20 -3.02 -7.08
CA ARG A 68 14.75 -2.22 -5.94
C ARG A 68 13.99 -3.07 -4.92
N LEU A 69 13.13 -3.98 -5.39
CA LEU A 69 12.45 -4.92 -4.52
C LEU A 69 13.45 -5.88 -3.88
N GLU A 70 14.39 -6.40 -4.67
CA GLU A 70 15.45 -7.30 -4.20
C GLU A 70 16.32 -6.63 -3.12
N ALA A 71 16.73 -5.37 -3.31
CA ALA A 71 17.50 -4.63 -2.32
C ALA A 71 16.73 -4.43 -0.99
N ILE A 72 15.43 -4.13 -1.07
CA ILE A 72 14.57 -4.00 0.12
C ILE A 72 14.46 -5.35 0.83
N MET A 73 14.20 -6.43 0.10
CA MET A 73 14.09 -7.77 0.67
C MET A 73 15.40 -8.27 1.28
N ALA A 74 16.54 -7.99 0.64
CA ALA A 74 17.86 -8.31 1.19
C ALA A 74 18.11 -7.58 2.51
N ARG A 75 17.74 -6.29 2.58
CA ARG A 75 17.84 -5.51 3.82
C ARG A 75 16.95 -6.06 4.92
N LEU A 76 15.67 -6.33 4.63
CA LEU A 76 14.74 -6.91 5.61
C LEU A 76 15.21 -8.29 6.10
N THR A 77 15.80 -9.10 5.22
CA THR A 77 16.38 -10.39 5.58
C THR A 77 17.55 -10.24 6.54
N ALA A 78 18.44 -9.27 6.30
CA ALA A 78 19.54 -8.95 7.21
C ALA A 78 19.04 -8.45 8.58
N GLU A 79 18.05 -7.54 8.59
CA GLU A 79 17.46 -7.01 9.82
C GLU A 79 16.66 -8.05 10.63
N TRP A 80 16.05 -9.02 9.95
CA TRP A 80 15.42 -10.18 10.58
C TRP A 80 16.48 -11.09 11.22
N GLY A 81 17.57 -11.39 10.50
CA GLY A 81 18.67 -12.22 11.00
C GLY A 81 19.42 -11.60 12.19
N SER A 82 19.51 -10.27 12.26
CA SER A 82 20.06 -9.53 13.40
C SER A 82 19.06 -9.30 14.54
N GLY A 83 17.78 -9.62 14.34
CA GLY A 83 16.70 -9.36 15.30
C GLY A 83 16.36 -7.88 15.48
N THR A 84 16.83 -6.99 14.61
CA THR A 84 16.54 -5.54 14.68
C THR A 84 15.18 -5.19 14.07
N TRP A 85 14.60 -6.11 13.30
CA TRP A 85 13.25 -6.00 12.75
C TRP A 85 12.45 -7.26 13.05
N THR A 86 11.21 -7.08 13.49
CA THR A 86 10.34 -8.15 14.01
C THR A 86 9.11 -8.42 13.14
N GLY A 87 9.07 -7.87 11.92
CA GLY A 87 7.99 -8.08 10.98
C GLY A 87 7.19 -6.83 10.64
N VAL A 88 6.24 -7.02 9.73
CA VAL A 88 5.38 -5.94 9.25
C VAL A 88 4.28 -5.63 10.26
N GLN A 89 4.12 -4.35 10.60
CA GLN A 89 3.06 -3.92 11.51
C GLN A 89 1.70 -3.92 10.79
N ARG A 90 0.69 -4.48 11.46
CA ARG A 90 -0.68 -4.46 10.96
C ARG A 90 -1.27 -3.06 11.17
N PRO A 91 -2.00 -2.49 10.19
CA PRO A 91 -2.79 -1.29 10.41
C PRO A 91 -3.83 -1.54 11.51
N GLY A 92 -3.91 -0.63 12.48
CA GLY A 92 -4.97 -0.59 13.49
C GLY A 92 -6.26 0.00 12.96
#